data_AF-A0A4P7L8A7-F1
#
_entry.id   AF-A0A4P7L8A7-F1
#
_cell.length_a   1.000
_cell.length_b   1.000
_cell.length_c   1.000
_cell.angle_alpha   90.00
_cell.angle_beta   90.00
_cell.angle_gamma   90.00
#
_symmetry.space_group_name_H-M   'P 1'
#
loop_
_entity.id
_entity.type
_entity.pdbx_description
1 polymer ?
#
loop_
_entity_poly.entity_id
_entity_poly.type
_entity_poly.pdbx_seq_one_letter_code
_entity_poly.pdbx_strand_id
1 'polypeptide(L)'
;MQGAAYNKIGASTQFDKAVTGQLPWASLAGAEVTAQRSAAVRAAHAAIDDEETGRVLFTSGSTGVPKGVPLSHRNLRSVGARCSRCNLPRTSLVLHRHGQAGSQPA
;
A
#
# COMPACT_ATOMS: atom_id res chain seq x y z
N MET A 1 0.47 25.75 -28.89
CA MET A 1 0.00 25.46 -27.52
C MET A 1 0.42 24.05 -27.17
N GLN A 2 1.46 23.90 -26.34
CA GLN A 2 2.02 22.60 -25.95
C GLN A 2 1.15 21.99 -24.84
N GLY A 3 0.60 20.81 -25.11
CA GLY A 3 -0.20 20.04 -24.17
C GLY A 3 0.66 19.46 -23.05
N ALA A 4 0.22 19.68 -21.80
CA ALA A 4 0.85 19.12 -20.62
C ALA A 4 0.91 17.59 -20.72
N ALA A 5 2.13 17.04 -20.61
CA ALA A 5 2.36 15.61 -20.56
C ALA A 5 1.70 15.03 -19.31
N TYR A 6 0.59 14.30 -19.48
CA TYR A 6 0.02 13.47 -18.44
C TYR A 6 1.01 12.35 -18.10
N ASN A 7 1.59 12.40 -16.90
CA ASN A 7 2.50 11.35 -16.44
C ASN A 7 1.68 10.10 -16.10
N LYS A 8 1.54 9.22 -17.10
CA LYS A 8 0.81 7.96 -17.02
C LYS A 8 1.48 7.11 -15.93
N ILE A 9 0.80 6.90 -14.80
CA ILE A 9 1.23 5.90 -13.79
C ILE A 9 0.86 4.51 -14.35
N GLY A 10 1.55 4.12 -15.42
CA GLY A 10 1.40 2.85 -16.13
C GLY A 10 2.65 1.98 -16.03
N ALA A 11 3.54 2.26 -15.07
CA ALA A 11 4.68 1.39 -14.81
C ALA A 11 4.23 0.30 -13.84
N SER A 12 4.32 -0.97 -14.26
CA SER A 12 4.64 -2.03 -13.29
C SER A 12 5.98 -1.65 -12.68
N THR A 13 5.97 -1.00 -11.52
CA THR A 13 7.21 -0.65 -10.83
C THR A 13 7.86 -1.96 -10.37
N GLN A 14 8.96 -2.32 -11.02
CA GLN A 14 9.79 -3.44 -10.59
C GLN A 14 10.44 -3.01 -9.26
N PHE A 15 10.02 -3.63 -8.15
CA PHE A 15 10.37 -3.23 -6.77
C PHE A 15 11.82 -3.53 -6.37
N ASP A 16 12.65 -4.03 -7.27
CA ASP A 16 13.99 -4.56 -6.92
C ASP A 16 15.15 -3.57 -7.18
N LYS A 17 14.85 -2.32 -7.54
CA LYS A 17 15.87 -1.26 -7.63
C LYS A 17 15.88 -0.42 -6.36
N ALA A 18 16.35 -0.99 -5.25
CA ALA A 18 16.62 -0.20 -4.05
C ALA A 18 17.70 0.86 -4.37
N VAL A 19 17.44 2.11 -4.02
CA VAL A 19 18.44 3.18 -4.06
C VAL A 19 19.24 3.22 -2.76
N THR A 20 20.38 3.92 -2.76
CA THR A 20 21.23 4.09 -1.57
C THR A 20 20.40 4.53 -0.35
N GLY A 21 20.47 3.76 0.73
CA GLY A 21 19.69 3.97 1.96
C GLY A 21 18.40 3.13 2.06
N GLN A 22 18.04 2.37 1.03
CA GLN A 22 16.92 1.43 1.04
C GLN A 22 17.39 -0.02 1.09
N LEU A 23 16.60 -0.90 1.69
CA LEU A 23 16.82 -2.34 1.67
C LEU A 23 16.12 -2.96 0.45
N PRO A 24 16.84 -3.71 -0.42
CA PRO A 24 16.21 -4.44 -1.52
C PRO A 24 15.20 -5.46 -1.02
N TRP A 25 14.10 -5.64 -1.75
CA TRP A 25 13.06 -6.59 -1.35
C TRP A 25 13.58 -8.03 -1.33
N ALA A 26 14.43 -8.40 -2.29
CA ALA A 26 15.09 -9.70 -2.32
C ALA A 26 15.90 -10.00 -1.04
N SER A 27 16.53 -8.98 -0.44
CA SER A 27 17.27 -9.11 0.82
C SER A 27 16.35 -9.37 2.01
N LEU A 28 15.16 -8.78 2.02
CA LEU A 28 14.16 -9.01 3.05
C LEU A 28 13.48 -10.38 2.90
N ALA A 29 13.22 -10.82 1.67
CA ALA A 29 12.55 -12.09 1.40
C ALA A 29 13.35 -13.31 1.85
N GLY A 30 14.69 -13.25 1.77
CA GLY A 30 15.60 -14.30 2.24
C GLY A 30 16.02 -14.16 3.71
N ALA A 31 15.55 -13.14 4.43
CA ALA A 31 15.98 -12.86 5.78
C ALA A 31 15.36 -13.85 6.78
N GLU A 32 16.20 -14.48 7.60
CA GLU A 32 15.72 -15.37 8.67
C GLU A 32 14.83 -14.62 9.68
N VAL A 33 13.70 -15.22 10.03
CA VAL A 33 12.78 -14.70 11.05
C VAL A 33 13.19 -15.23 12.42
N THR A 34 14.16 -14.57 13.05
CA THR A 34 14.60 -14.89 14.41
C THR A 34 13.66 -14.34 15.47
N ALA A 35 13.66 -14.92 16.68
CA ALA A 35 12.85 -14.43 17.81
C ALA A 35 13.11 -12.95 18.14
N GLN A 36 14.38 -12.53 18.07
CA GLN A 36 14.78 -11.14 18.28
C GLN A 36 14.19 -10.20 17.22
N ARG A 37 14.23 -10.59 15.94
CA ARG A 37 13.64 -9.79 14.85
C ARG A 37 12.13 -9.67 15.01
N SER A 38 11.44 -10.77 15.33
CA SER A 38 10.01 -10.73 15.61
C SER A 38 9.67 -9.84 16.81
N ALA A 39 10.49 -9.84 17.86
CA ALA A 39 10.30 -8.95 19.01
C ALA A 39 10.48 -7.47 18.64
N ALA A 40 11.50 -7.15 17.85
CA ALA A 40 11.71 -5.79 17.35
C ALA A 40 10.53 -5.28 16.51
N VAL A 41 9.98 -6.12 15.61
CA VAL A 41 8.78 -5.78 14.82
C VAL A 41 7.57 -5.53 15.71
N ARG A 42 7.35 -6.35 16.75
CA ARG A 42 6.25 -6.15 17.70
C ARG A 42 6.41 -4.85 18.49
N ALA A 43 7.62 -4.54 18.95
CA ALA A 43 7.90 -3.30 19.67
C ALA A 43 7.66 -2.07 18.78
N ALA A 44 8.14 -2.10 17.53
CA ALA A 44 7.88 -1.03 16.56
C ALA A 44 6.38 -0.85 16.29
N HIS A 45 5.64 -1.95 16.10
CA HIS A 45 4.19 -1.88 15.89
C HIS A 45 3.45 -1.33 17.11
N ALA A 46 3.88 -1.65 18.34
CA ALA A 46 3.28 -1.13 19.56
C ALA A 46 3.57 0.36 19.82
N ALA A 47 4.61 0.91 19.20
CA ALA A 47 4.99 2.32 19.31
C ALA A 47 4.24 3.24 18.34
N ILE A 48 3.45 2.70 17.40
CA ILE A 48 2.66 3.48 16.45
C ILE A 48 1.50 4.15 17.19
N ASP A 49 1.36 5.47 17.01
CA ASP A 49 0.17 6.19 17.46
C ASP A 49 -0.97 5.98 16.45
N ASP A 50 -2.16 5.64 16.96
CA ASP A 50 -3.32 5.35 16.13
C ASP A 50 -3.80 6.58 15.33
N GLU A 51 -3.43 7.81 15.74
CA GLU A 51 -3.73 9.05 15.01
C GLU A 51 -2.66 9.42 13.97
N GLU A 52 -1.50 8.75 13.95
CA GLU A 52 -0.50 8.93 12.90
C GLU A 52 -1.02 8.47 11.53
N THR A 53 -0.59 9.17 10.47
CA THR A 53 -0.99 8.84 9.10
C THR A 53 -0.33 7.53 8.67
N GLY A 54 -1.15 6.49 8.47
CA GLY A 54 -0.68 5.20 7.96
C GLY A 54 -0.75 5.07 6.44
N ARG A 55 -1.64 5.82 5.76
CA ARG A 55 -1.79 5.75 4.29
C ARG A 55 -2.31 7.06 3.70
N VAL A 56 -1.91 7.38 2.47
CA VAL A 56 -2.55 8.44 1.66
C VAL A 56 -3.21 7.82 0.44
N LEU A 57 -4.51 8.06 0.26
CA LEU A 57 -5.24 7.67 -0.94
C LEU A 57 -5.37 8.86 -1.89
N PHE A 58 -4.98 8.67 -3.15
CA PHE A 58 -5.17 9.67 -4.18
C PHE A 58 -6.47 9.42 -4.95
N THR A 59 -7.23 10.48 -5.18
CA THR A 59 -8.44 10.44 -6.01
C THR A 59 -8.26 11.35 -7.22
N SER A 60 -8.82 10.97 -8.37
CA SER A 60 -8.87 11.83 -9.57
C SER A 60 -9.82 12.99 -9.29
N GLY A 61 -9.32 14.09 -8.73
CA GLY A 61 -10.13 15.28 -8.50
C GLY A 61 -10.72 15.80 -9.81
N SER A 62 -11.94 16.34 -9.76
CA SER A 62 -12.61 16.95 -10.92
C SER A 62 -11.87 18.17 -11.51
N THR A 63 -10.91 18.73 -10.77
CA THR A 63 -10.09 19.90 -11.12
C THR A 63 -8.76 19.52 -11.79
N GLY A 64 -8.58 18.27 -12.20
CA GLY A 64 -7.38 17.78 -12.90
C GLY A 64 -6.18 17.45 -12.00
N VAL A 65 -6.15 17.95 -10.75
CA VAL A 65 -5.10 17.63 -9.77
C VAL A 65 -5.62 16.57 -8.79
N PRO A 66 -4.94 15.41 -8.66
CA PRO A 66 -5.33 14.40 -7.68
C PRO A 66 -5.26 14.90 -6.25
N LYS A 67 -6.30 14.61 -5.46
CA LYS A 67 -6.34 14.99 -4.03
C LYS A 67 -5.79 13.85 -3.19
N GLY A 68 -4.81 14.13 -2.34
CA GLY A 68 -4.30 13.20 -1.35
C GLY A 68 -5.14 13.23 -0.09
N VAL A 69 -5.73 12.08 0.28
CA VAL A 69 -6.52 11.91 1.50
C VAL A 69 -5.68 11.10 2.49
N PRO A 70 -5.10 11.73 3.54
CA PRO A 70 -4.41 11.00 4.59
C PRO A 70 -5.43 10.21 5.43
N LEU A 71 -5.06 8.99 5.78
CA LEU A 71 -5.82 8.08 6.62
C LEU A 71 -4.93 7.64 7.77
N SER A 72 -5.40 7.85 9.00
CA SER A 72 -4.70 7.39 10.19
C SER A 72 -4.80 5.87 10.37
N HIS A 73 -3.95 5.30 11.21
CA HIS A 73 -4.04 3.90 11.62
C HIS A 73 -5.43 3.56 12.17
N ARG A 74 -6.01 4.45 12.98
CA ARG A 74 -7.38 4.34 13.50
C ARG A 74 -8.43 4.31 12.39
N ASN A 75 -8.32 5.18 11.38
CA ASN A 75 -9.26 5.17 10.25
C ASN A 75 -9.23 3.83 9.51
N LEU A 76 -8.04 3.26 9.30
CA LEU A 76 -7.87 1.98 8.61
C LEU A 76 -8.44 0.79 9.42
N ARG A 77 -8.25 0.78 10.75
CA ARG A 77 -8.82 -0.26 11.63
C ARG A 77 -10.35 -0.31 11.54
N SER A 78 -11.01 0.85 11.41
CA SER A 78 -12.47 0.94 11.29
C SER A 78 -13.04 0.23 10.03
N VAL A 79 -12.24 0.16 8.96
CA VAL A 79 -12.61 -0.54 7.71
C VAL A 79 -12.39 -2.05 7.87
N GLY A 80 -11.28 -2.46 8.48
CA GLY A 80 -10.99 -3.87 8.77
C GLY A 80 -12.03 -4.51 9.71
N ALA A 81 -12.48 -3.79 10.73
CA ALA A 81 -13.54 -4.25 11.63
C ALA A 81 -14.87 -4.54 10.91
N ARG A 82 -15.12 -3.90 9.76
CA ARG A 82 -16.31 -4.13 8.91
C ARG A 82 -16.23 -5.44 8.12
N CYS A 83 -15.01 -5.94 7.84
CA CYS A 83 -14.78 -7.26 7.24
C CYS A 83 -15.08 -8.42 8.18
N SER A 84 -15.30 -8.19 9.48
CA SER A 84 -15.79 -9.24 10.40
C SER A 84 -17.12 -9.86 9.95
N ARG A 85 -17.90 -9.13 9.14
CA ARG A 85 -19.14 -9.62 8.50
C ARG A 85 -18.89 -10.65 7.39
N CYS A 86 -17.68 -10.76 6.87
CA CYS A 86 -17.35 -11.66 5.75
C CYS A 86 -17.04 -13.10 6.19
N ASN A 87 -17.05 -13.41 7.50
CA ASN A 87 -16.75 -14.72 8.08
C ASN A 87 -15.60 -15.46 7.36
N LEU A 88 -14.48 -14.78 7.17
CA LEU A 88 -13.32 -15.33 6.48
C LEU A 88 -12.48 -16.12 7.49
N PRO A 89 -12.53 -17.48 7.49
CA PRO A 89 -11.60 -18.27 8.29
C PRO A 89 -10.15 -18.00 7.88
N ARG A 90 -9.21 -18.37 8.74
CA ARG A 90 -7.77 -18.22 8.46
C ARG A 90 -7.30 -18.95 7.19
N THR A 91 -8.10 -19.88 6.68
CA THR A 91 -7.86 -20.64 5.44
C THR A 91 -8.42 -19.98 4.19
N SER A 92 -9.08 -18.82 4.31
CA SER A 92 -9.63 -18.11 3.16
C SER A 92 -8.54 -17.63 2.20
N LEU A 93 -8.70 -17.95 0.92
CA LEU A 93 -7.89 -17.39 -0.15
C LEU A 93 -8.46 -16.02 -0.57
N VAL A 94 -7.63 -14.98 -0.53
CA VAL A 94 -8.01 -13.64 -0.97
C VAL A 94 -7.32 -13.35 -2.30
N LEU A 95 -8.11 -13.20 -3.36
CA LEU A 95 -7.59 -12.75 -4.65
C LEU A 95 -7.36 -11.23 -4.59
N HIS A 96 -6.10 -10.81 -4.70
CA HIS A 96 -5.77 -9.42 -4.96
C HIS A 96 -5.84 -9.14 -6.47
N ARG A 97 -6.94 -8.52 -6.92
CA ARG A 97 -7.10 -8.09 -8.31
C ARG A 97 -6.68 -6.64 -8.46
N HIS A 98 -5.65 -6.38 -9.26
CA HIS A 98 -5.34 -5.04 -9.74
C HIS A 98 -6.07 -4.80 -11.07
N GLY A 99 -6.91 -3.77 -11.13
CA GLY A 99 -7.53 -3.34 -12.38
C GLY A 99 -6.52 -2.61 -13.25
N GLN A 100 -6.10 -3.23 -14.36
CA GLN A 100 -5.43 -2.51 -15.45
C GLN A 100 -6.53 -1.82 -16.26
N ALA A 101 -6.51 -0.48 -16.32
CA ALA A 101 -7.40 0.27 -17.19
C ALA A 101 -7.01 -0.02 -18.64
N GLY A 102 -7.66 -1.00 -19.26
CA GLY A 102 -7.51 -1.28 -20.68
C GLY A 102 -8.12 -0.15 -21.50
N SER A 103 -7.30 0.58 -22.25
CA SER A 103 -7.79 1.40 -23.36
C SER A 103 -8.25 0.46 -24.47
N GLN A 104 -9.57 0.36 -24.68
CA GLN A 104 -10.15 -0.26 -25.87
C GLN A 104 -9.73 0.56 -27.11
N PRO A 105 -9.11 -0.04 -28.14
CA PRO A 105 -9.01 0.62 -29.43
C PRO A 105 -10.40 0.66 -30.09
N ALA A 106 -10.63 1.74 -30.83
CA ALA A 106 -11.84 2.00 -31.61
C ALA A 106 -12.05 0.98 -32.73
#